data_AF-A0A8W8IFZ6-F1
#
_entry.id   AF-A0A8W8IFZ6-F1
#
_cell.length_a   1.000
_cell.length_b   1.000
_cell.length_c   1.000
_cell.angle_alpha   90.00
_cell.angle_beta   90.00
_cell.angle_gamma   90.00
#
_symmetry.space_group_name_H-M   'P 1'
#
loop_
_entity.id
_entity.type
_entity.pdbx_description
1 polymer ?
#
loop_
_entity_poly.entity_id
_entity_poly.type
_entity_poly.pdbx_seq_one_letter_code
_entity_poly.pdbx_strand_id
1 'polypeptide(L)'
;MEFILLLIFFAGAQTEGNNENYTANNSIVYTRWGRKNCPSSAELVLSGYVGGSSHSVTGAAVEPLCLPRKPEWGHYRDGTEGYKAYIYGAEYETSDLSGKWLKLHDHDVPCAVCLVRNRSVVKMFPATRMCKEGWKLEYRGYLMAGHPSHTAGTSYTCIDEDPESLHGGGNINNNGYLFYMVEARCGSLKCPPYVEGREIICVVCSLEK
;
A
#
# COMPACT_ATOMS: atom_id res chain seq x y z
N MET A 1 -51.75 -4.85 33.63
CA MET A 1 -51.04 -5.41 32.47
C MET A 1 -49.56 -5.35 32.81
N GLU A 2 -49.12 -6.33 33.60
CA GLU A 2 -47.73 -6.46 34.04
C GLU A 2 -46.91 -7.10 32.91
N PHE A 3 -45.84 -6.44 32.49
CA PHE A 3 -44.85 -7.03 31.61
C PHE A 3 -43.76 -7.66 32.49
N ILE A 4 -43.76 -8.98 32.56
CA ILE A 4 -42.68 -9.76 33.17
C ILE A 4 -41.45 -9.65 32.28
N LEU A 5 -40.42 -8.96 32.76
CA LEU A 5 -39.11 -8.86 32.11
C LEU A 5 -38.33 -10.15 32.39
N LEU A 6 -38.21 -11.02 31.39
CA LEU A 6 -37.40 -12.23 31.47
C LEU A 6 -35.91 -11.84 31.35
N LEU A 7 -35.21 -11.67 32.47
CA LEU A 7 -33.76 -11.52 32.49
C LEU A 7 -33.11 -12.90 32.31
N ILE A 8 -32.60 -13.16 31.11
CA ILE A 8 -31.74 -14.33 30.85
C ILE A 8 -30.35 -13.99 31.38
N PHE A 9 -30.01 -14.52 32.55
CA PHE A 9 -28.62 -14.57 33.02
C PHE A 9 -27.89 -15.66 32.24
N PHE A 10 -26.99 -15.28 31.33
CA PHE A 10 -25.99 -16.22 30.82
C PHE A 10 -24.93 -16.44 31.90
N ALA A 11 -25.03 -17.56 32.62
CA ALA A 11 -23.93 -18.08 33.41
C ALA A 11 -22.87 -18.62 32.43
N GLY A 12 -21.82 -17.83 32.18
CA GLY A 12 -20.64 -18.30 31.47
C GLY A 12 -19.94 -19.37 32.30
N ALA A 13 -19.90 -20.59 31.80
CA ALA A 13 -19.11 -21.67 32.37
C ALA A 13 -17.62 -21.30 32.30
N GLN A 14 -16.96 -21.23 33.44
CA GLN A 14 -15.50 -21.08 33.53
C GLN A 14 -14.88 -22.44 33.21
N THR A 15 -14.33 -22.60 32.01
CA THR A 15 -13.43 -23.72 31.72
C THR A 15 -12.06 -23.40 32.29
N GLU A 16 -11.64 -24.12 33.32
CA GLU A 16 -10.24 -24.20 33.75
C GLU A 16 -9.44 -24.90 32.63
N GLY A 17 -8.87 -24.10 31.74
CA GLY A 17 -7.90 -24.53 30.73
C GLY A 17 -6.51 -24.08 31.15
N ASN A 18 -5.57 -25.03 31.15
CA ASN A 18 -4.15 -24.88 31.46
C ASN A 18 -3.54 -23.51 31.12
N ASN A 19 -2.78 -22.93 32.06
CA ASN A 19 -1.84 -21.83 31.81
C ASN A 19 -0.70 -22.29 30.89
N GLU A 20 -1.00 -22.53 29.62
CA GLU A 20 -0.02 -22.30 28.58
C GLU A 20 0.05 -20.79 28.40
N ASN A 21 1.21 -20.19 28.66
CA ASN A 21 1.53 -18.87 28.15
C ASN A 21 1.51 -18.95 26.63
N TYR A 22 0.32 -18.87 26.04
CA TYR A 22 0.16 -18.63 24.62
C TYR A 22 0.62 -17.20 24.41
N THR A 23 1.94 -17.00 24.26
CA THR A 23 2.47 -15.77 23.71
C THR A 23 1.83 -15.64 22.35
N ALA A 24 0.75 -14.87 22.24
CA ALA A 24 0.16 -14.53 20.96
C ALA A 24 1.30 -14.00 20.09
N ASN A 25 1.67 -14.79 19.09
CA ASN A 25 2.70 -14.45 18.11
C ASN A 25 2.08 -13.40 17.20
N ASN A 26 1.99 -12.18 17.71
CA ASN A 26 1.43 -11.06 16.97
C ASN A 26 2.22 -10.92 15.67
N SER A 27 1.49 -10.94 14.58
CA SER A 27 2.04 -10.82 13.24
C SER A 27 1.30 -9.71 12.53
N ILE A 28 2.03 -8.94 11.73
CA ILE A 28 1.46 -7.89 10.89
C ILE A 28 1.72 -8.24 9.43
N VAL A 29 0.84 -7.74 8.57
CA VAL A 29 0.99 -7.83 7.13
C VAL A 29 1.08 -6.42 6.57
N TYR A 30 1.99 -6.19 5.63
CA TYR A 30 2.06 -4.93 4.88
C TYR A 30 2.42 -5.17 3.42
N THR A 31 2.11 -4.21 2.57
CA THR A 31 2.53 -4.21 1.18
C THR A 31 3.79 -3.36 1.01
N ARG A 32 4.81 -3.94 0.39
CA ARG A 32 6.00 -3.26 -0.11
C ARG A 32 5.78 -2.95 -1.59
N TRP A 33 5.58 -1.68 -1.89
CA TRP A 33 5.30 -1.20 -3.23
C TRP A 33 6.59 -0.90 -3.99
N GLY A 34 6.62 -1.22 -5.29
CA GLY A 34 7.79 -1.05 -6.14
C GLY A 34 8.86 -2.14 -6.01
N ARG A 35 8.58 -3.24 -5.30
CA ARG A 35 9.50 -4.40 -5.18
C ARG A 35 8.75 -5.70 -5.36
N LYS A 36 9.43 -6.72 -5.89
CA LYS A 36 8.88 -8.08 -6.05
C LYS A 36 9.07 -8.96 -4.82
N ASN A 37 9.90 -8.54 -3.87
CA ASN A 37 10.33 -9.33 -2.71
C ASN A 37 10.25 -8.53 -1.40
N CYS A 38 10.03 -9.23 -0.30
CA CYS A 38 10.09 -8.67 1.05
C CYS A 38 11.54 -8.46 1.54
N PRO A 39 11.76 -7.61 2.55
CA PRO A 39 13.05 -7.55 3.26
C PRO A 39 13.38 -8.91 3.90
N SER A 40 14.65 -9.17 4.19
CA SER A 40 15.09 -10.45 4.77
C SER A 40 14.49 -10.76 6.15
N SER A 41 13.99 -9.75 6.86
CA SER A 41 13.28 -9.89 8.14
C SER A 41 11.81 -10.30 8.01
N ALA A 42 11.29 -10.43 6.79
CA ALA A 42 9.88 -10.65 6.50
C ALA A 42 9.67 -11.83 5.53
N GLU A 43 8.58 -12.55 5.73
CA GLU A 43 8.16 -13.64 4.84
C GLU A 43 7.36 -13.09 3.66
N LEU A 44 7.68 -13.54 2.44
CA LEU A 44 6.93 -13.19 1.24
C LEU A 44 5.63 -14.00 1.17
N VAL A 45 4.49 -13.30 1.29
CA VAL A 45 3.15 -13.89 1.15
C VAL A 45 2.69 -13.85 -0.31
N LEU A 46 2.89 -12.71 -0.97
CA LEU A 46 2.47 -12.50 -2.34
C LEU A 46 3.52 -11.68 -3.09
N SER A 47 3.91 -12.10 -4.29
CA SER A 47 4.58 -11.24 -5.28
C SER A 47 3.61 -10.97 -6.42
N GLY A 48 3.45 -9.71 -6.79
CA GLY A 48 2.32 -9.27 -7.59
C GLY A 48 2.57 -8.07 -8.48
N TYR A 49 1.47 -7.57 -9.02
CA TYR A 49 1.37 -6.37 -9.85
C TYR A 49 0.54 -5.33 -9.11
N VAL A 50 0.96 -4.07 -9.15
CA VAL A 50 0.10 -3.02 -8.63
C VAL A 50 -1.02 -2.78 -9.62
N GLY A 51 -2.26 -2.77 -9.11
CA GLY A 51 -3.44 -2.43 -9.89
C GLY A 51 -4.28 -1.37 -9.21
N GLY A 52 -4.98 -0.57 -10.01
CA GLY A 52 -5.84 0.50 -9.52
C GLY A 52 -6.74 1.05 -10.62
N SER A 53 -7.44 2.14 -10.33
CA SER A 53 -8.30 2.81 -11.32
C SER A 53 -7.48 3.60 -12.34
N SER A 54 -8.02 3.78 -13.56
CA SER A 54 -7.42 4.71 -14.52
C SER A 54 -7.50 6.14 -13.99
N HIS A 55 -6.43 6.90 -14.23
CA HIS A 55 -6.28 8.29 -13.81
C HIS A 55 -7.40 9.25 -14.28
N SER A 56 -8.13 8.89 -15.35
CA SER A 56 -9.13 9.76 -15.99
C SER A 56 -10.59 9.45 -15.60
N VAL A 57 -10.81 8.52 -14.66
CA VAL A 57 -12.16 8.04 -14.28
C VAL A 57 -12.66 8.71 -13.00
N THR A 58 -13.84 9.35 -13.06
CA THR A 58 -14.43 10.05 -11.89
C THR A 58 -15.02 9.11 -10.83
N GLY A 59 -15.48 7.93 -11.22
CA GLY A 59 -15.95 6.87 -10.32
C GLY A 59 -14.84 5.93 -9.83
N ALA A 60 -13.58 6.38 -9.87
CA ALA A 60 -12.41 5.59 -9.54
C ALA A 60 -12.35 5.18 -8.06
N ALA A 61 -11.95 3.93 -7.81
CA ALA A 61 -11.39 3.54 -6.52
C ALA A 61 -10.03 4.21 -6.31
N VAL A 62 -9.78 4.70 -5.09
CA VAL A 62 -8.66 5.57 -4.73
C VAL A 62 -7.41 4.77 -4.36
N GLU A 63 -7.60 3.63 -3.68
CA GLU A 63 -6.50 2.80 -3.19
C GLU A 63 -5.96 1.84 -4.26
N PRO A 64 -4.62 1.70 -4.40
CA PRO A 64 -4.03 0.64 -5.20
C PRO A 64 -4.11 -0.71 -4.48
N LEU A 65 -4.12 -1.79 -5.26
CA LEU A 65 -4.12 -3.18 -4.81
C LEU A 65 -2.85 -3.89 -5.26
N CYS A 66 -2.40 -4.88 -4.49
CA CYS A 66 -1.36 -5.81 -4.91
C CYS A 66 -2.00 -7.09 -5.47
N LEU A 67 -2.06 -7.19 -6.79
CA LEU A 67 -2.73 -8.29 -7.50
C LEU A 67 -1.80 -9.49 -7.67
N PRO A 68 -2.29 -10.72 -7.51
CA PRO A 68 -1.48 -11.92 -7.70
C PRO A 68 -1.04 -12.08 -9.15
N ARG A 69 0.17 -12.60 -9.37
CA ARG A 69 0.69 -12.94 -10.70
C ARG A 69 -0.14 -14.00 -11.44
N LYS A 70 -0.85 -14.84 -10.68
CA LYS A 70 -1.74 -15.90 -11.17
C LYS A 70 -3.14 -15.63 -10.59
N PRO A 71 -4.01 -14.90 -11.30
CA PRO A 71 -5.36 -14.65 -10.84
C PRO A 71 -6.22 -15.92 -10.89
N GLU A 72 -7.18 -16.01 -9.98
CA GLU A 72 -8.23 -17.02 -9.99
C GLU A 72 -9.55 -16.36 -10.35
N TRP A 73 -10.42 -17.07 -11.07
CA TRP A 73 -11.67 -16.54 -11.57
C TRP A 73 -12.85 -17.36 -11.02
N GLY A 74 -13.85 -16.66 -10.49
CA GLY A 74 -15.12 -17.26 -10.08
C GLY A 74 -16.08 -17.42 -11.26
N HIS A 75 -17.34 -17.02 -11.09
CA HIS A 75 -18.29 -16.92 -12.21
C HIS A 75 -18.03 -15.63 -13.00
N TYR A 76 -17.61 -15.74 -14.27
CA TYR A 76 -17.32 -14.61 -15.13
C TYR A 76 -17.95 -14.76 -16.53
N ARG A 77 -18.06 -13.63 -17.22
CA ARG A 77 -18.34 -13.54 -18.65
C ARG A 77 -17.30 -12.62 -19.26
N ASP A 78 -16.71 -13.07 -20.35
CA ASP A 78 -15.70 -12.29 -21.07
C ASP A 78 -16.31 -11.01 -21.69
N GLY A 79 -15.49 -9.97 -21.77
CA GLY A 79 -15.85 -8.68 -22.35
C GLY A 79 -15.95 -7.53 -21.35
N THR A 80 -15.79 -6.31 -21.86
CA THR A 80 -15.89 -5.04 -21.11
C THR A 80 -17.27 -4.40 -21.31
N GLU A 81 -18.33 -5.09 -20.86
CA GLU A 81 -19.72 -4.66 -21.04
C GLU A 81 -20.38 -4.19 -19.73
N GLY A 82 -21.28 -3.20 -19.83
CA GLY A 82 -22.23 -2.79 -18.78
C GLY A 82 -21.74 -1.71 -17.81
N TYR A 83 -22.28 -1.72 -16.59
CA TYR A 83 -22.01 -0.73 -15.53
C TYR A 83 -21.02 -1.28 -14.49
N LYS A 84 -19.81 -1.67 -14.93
CA LYS A 84 -18.78 -2.28 -14.09
C LYS A 84 -17.67 -1.28 -13.77
N ALA A 85 -17.03 -1.45 -12.62
CA ALA A 85 -15.75 -0.82 -12.33
C ALA A 85 -14.61 -1.58 -13.04
N TYR A 86 -13.49 -0.90 -13.28
CA TYR A 86 -12.32 -1.44 -13.95
C TYR A 86 -11.10 -1.38 -13.04
N ILE A 87 -10.20 -2.34 -13.23
CA ILE A 87 -8.87 -2.33 -12.62
C ILE A 87 -7.82 -2.38 -13.74
N TYR A 88 -6.87 -1.46 -13.67
CA TYR A 88 -5.77 -1.27 -14.60
C TYR A 88 -4.45 -1.59 -13.89
N GLY A 89 -3.39 -1.85 -14.66
CA GLY A 89 -2.02 -1.85 -14.12
C GLY A 89 -1.61 -0.45 -13.67
N ALA A 90 -0.57 -0.39 -12.85
CA ALA A 90 0.01 0.88 -12.43
C ALA A 90 1.36 1.16 -13.07
N GLU A 91 1.64 2.42 -13.38
CA GLU A 91 2.86 2.88 -14.06
C GLU A 91 3.59 3.95 -13.24
N TYR A 92 4.92 3.97 -13.36
CA TYR A 92 5.72 5.07 -12.84
C TYR A 92 5.73 6.25 -13.81
N GLU A 93 5.46 7.45 -13.28
CA GLU A 93 5.50 8.70 -14.02
C GLU A 93 6.67 9.54 -13.49
N THR A 94 7.84 9.33 -14.10
CA THR A 94 9.14 9.75 -13.56
C THR A 94 10.08 10.33 -14.62
N SER A 95 9.54 10.83 -15.74
CA SER A 95 10.30 11.36 -16.88
C SER A 95 11.11 12.63 -16.58
N ASP A 96 10.71 13.37 -15.55
CA ASP A 96 11.34 14.59 -15.05
C ASP A 96 12.41 14.32 -13.97
N LEU A 97 12.55 13.06 -13.55
CA LEU A 97 13.51 12.65 -12.52
C LEU A 97 14.85 12.22 -13.12
N SER A 98 15.80 11.90 -12.24
CA SER A 98 17.16 11.51 -12.62
C SER A 98 17.55 10.10 -12.15
N GLY A 99 18.64 9.58 -12.69
CA GLY A 99 19.23 8.31 -12.25
C GLY A 99 18.34 7.11 -12.54
N LYS A 100 18.05 6.30 -11.51
CA LYS A 100 17.25 5.07 -11.65
C LYS A 100 15.78 5.37 -12.00
N TRP A 101 15.23 6.47 -11.48
CA TRP A 101 13.83 6.82 -11.66
C TRP A 101 13.51 7.19 -13.11
N LEU A 102 14.41 7.90 -13.79
CA LEU A 102 14.25 8.22 -15.21
C LEU A 102 14.06 6.96 -16.07
N LYS A 103 14.73 5.86 -15.71
CA LYS A 103 14.66 4.59 -16.44
C LYS A 103 13.39 3.80 -16.16
N LEU A 104 12.57 4.23 -15.22
CA LEU A 104 11.33 3.56 -14.83
C LEU A 104 10.08 4.22 -15.42
N HIS A 105 10.21 5.37 -16.08
CA HIS A 105 9.06 6.02 -16.69
C HIS A 105 8.32 5.06 -17.62
N ASP A 106 6.99 5.06 -17.52
CA ASP A 106 6.05 4.17 -18.22
C ASP A 106 6.23 2.68 -17.89
N HIS A 107 7.04 2.29 -16.90
CA HIS A 107 7.16 0.89 -16.52
C HIS A 107 6.11 0.51 -15.48
N ASP A 108 5.61 -0.72 -15.60
CA ASP A 108 4.69 -1.32 -14.64
C ASP A 108 5.31 -1.48 -13.24
N VAL A 109 4.51 -1.18 -12.22
CA VAL A 109 4.91 -1.21 -10.81
C VAL A 109 4.66 -2.60 -10.19
N PRO A 110 5.69 -3.29 -9.67
CA PRO A 110 5.52 -4.53 -8.90
C PRO A 110 5.15 -4.26 -7.45
N CYS A 111 4.66 -5.29 -6.76
CA CYS A 111 4.43 -5.25 -5.32
C CYS A 111 4.75 -6.59 -4.65
N ALA A 112 4.97 -6.53 -3.34
CA ALA A 112 5.11 -7.69 -2.48
C ALA A 112 4.26 -7.51 -1.21
N VAL A 113 3.48 -8.51 -0.84
CA VAL A 113 2.81 -8.57 0.47
C VAL A 113 3.70 -9.36 1.42
N CYS A 114 4.00 -8.77 2.57
CA CYS A 114 5.01 -9.22 3.51
C CYS A 114 4.40 -9.49 4.88
N LEU A 115 4.72 -10.63 5.46
CA LEU A 115 4.35 -11.03 6.82
C LEU A 115 5.55 -10.86 7.75
N VAL A 116 5.35 -10.17 8.87
CA VAL A 116 6.38 -10.02 9.90
C VAL A 116 5.82 -10.49 11.24
N ARG A 117 6.60 -11.34 11.91
CA ARG A 117 6.27 -11.89 13.23
C ARG A 117 6.83 -11.00 14.34
N ASN A 118 6.30 -11.16 15.54
CA ASN A 118 6.71 -10.40 16.73
C ASN A 118 6.56 -8.89 16.54
N ARG A 119 5.45 -8.48 15.91
CA ARG A 119 5.08 -7.09 15.66
C ARG A 119 3.60 -6.89 15.96
N SER A 120 3.24 -5.70 16.44
CA SER A 120 1.86 -5.40 16.83
C SER A 120 1.12 -4.54 15.82
N VAL A 121 1.79 -3.57 15.21
CA VAL A 121 1.20 -2.60 14.28
C VAL A 121 2.20 -2.25 13.17
N VAL A 122 1.70 -1.90 11.99
CA VAL A 122 2.49 -1.30 10.90
C VAL A 122 1.93 0.07 10.52
N LYS A 123 2.81 1.02 10.21
CA LYS A 123 2.42 2.38 9.80
C LYS A 123 3.44 2.99 8.84
N MET A 124 2.93 3.68 7.83
CA MET A 124 3.71 4.59 7.00
C MET A 124 3.86 5.95 7.71
N PHE A 125 5.08 6.43 7.81
CA PHE A 125 5.42 7.77 8.28
C PHE A 125 6.04 8.59 7.12
N PRO A 126 5.37 9.64 6.63
CA PRO A 126 5.92 10.50 5.58
C PRO A 126 6.95 11.49 6.15
N ALA A 127 7.76 12.08 5.27
CA ALA A 127 8.74 13.14 5.54
C ALA A 127 9.79 12.80 6.61
N THR A 128 10.09 11.52 6.83
CA THR A 128 11.14 11.04 7.72
C THR A 128 11.91 9.91 7.06
N ARG A 129 13.21 9.78 7.38
CA ARG A 129 14.07 8.64 6.97
C ARG A 129 14.13 7.54 8.01
N MET A 130 13.62 7.79 9.21
CA MET A 130 13.77 6.90 10.36
C MET A 130 12.44 6.68 11.05
N CYS A 131 12.27 5.45 11.53
CA CYS A 131 11.20 5.11 12.45
C CYS A 131 11.39 5.79 13.81
N LYS A 132 10.29 5.96 14.54
CA LYS A 132 10.35 6.47 15.92
C LYS A 132 10.95 5.41 16.85
N GLU A 133 11.36 5.83 18.04
CA GLU A 133 11.83 4.90 19.07
C GLU A 133 10.79 3.82 19.34
N GLY A 134 11.23 2.56 19.50
CA GLY A 134 10.37 1.38 19.63
C GLY A 134 9.82 0.83 18.31
N TRP A 135 9.98 1.54 17.18
CA TRP A 135 9.55 1.07 15.87
C TRP A 135 10.74 0.54 15.06
N LYS A 136 10.52 -0.55 14.34
CA LYS A 136 11.46 -1.13 13.38
C LYS A 136 11.15 -0.69 11.97
N LEU A 137 12.21 -0.50 11.20
CA LEU A 137 12.14 -0.14 9.80
C LEU A 137 11.85 -1.40 8.97
N GLU A 138 10.80 -1.32 8.17
CA GLU A 138 10.47 -2.32 7.17
C GLU A 138 11.06 -1.95 5.81
N TYR A 139 10.79 -0.73 5.33
CA TYR A 139 11.46 -0.17 4.16
C TYR A 139 11.36 1.36 4.10
N ARG A 140 12.18 1.97 3.24
CA ARG A 140 12.23 3.40 2.95
C ARG A 140 11.81 3.66 1.52
N GLY A 141 11.32 4.86 1.25
CA GLY A 141 10.78 5.17 -0.05
C GLY A 141 10.53 6.64 -0.32
N TYR A 142 9.89 6.88 -1.44
CA TYR A 142 9.31 8.15 -1.84
C TYR A 142 7.79 8.05 -1.77
N LEU A 143 7.18 9.12 -1.26
CA LEU A 143 5.74 9.25 -1.25
C LEU A 143 5.29 9.58 -2.68
N MET A 144 4.38 8.77 -3.21
CA MET A 144 3.85 8.92 -4.57
C MET A 144 2.32 8.92 -4.56
N ALA A 145 1.73 9.60 -5.52
CA ALA A 145 0.29 9.75 -5.74
C ALA A 145 0.02 10.10 -7.22
N GLY A 146 -1.24 10.30 -7.61
CA GLY A 146 -1.63 10.76 -8.93
C GLY A 146 -1.31 12.23 -9.18
N HIS A 147 -1.25 12.61 -10.46
CA HIS A 147 -1.00 13.99 -10.86
C HIS A 147 -2.19 14.91 -10.49
N PRO A 148 -1.95 16.15 -10.03
CA PRO A 148 -3.01 17.07 -9.61
C PRO A 148 -4.05 17.43 -10.68
N SER A 149 -3.75 17.24 -11.97
CA SER A 149 -4.71 17.51 -13.07
C SER A 149 -5.60 16.31 -13.43
N HIS A 150 -5.41 15.17 -12.79
CA HIS A 150 -6.20 13.96 -13.05
C HIS A 150 -7.56 14.03 -12.36
N THR A 151 -8.57 13.38 -12.96
CA THR A 151 -9.93 13.36 -12.42
C THR A 151 -10.13 12.27 -11.38
N ALA A 152 -9.38 11.18 -11.46
CA ALA A 152 -9.35 10.14 -10.43
C ALA A 152 -8.53 10.58 -9.21
N GLY A 153 -9.08 10.35 -8.01
CA GLY A 153 -8.31 10.47 -6.78
C GLY A 153 -7.38 9.27 -6.57
N THR A 154 -6.30 9.47 -5.81
CA THR A 154 -5.32 8.43 -5.47
C THR A 154 -4.88 8.55 -4.02
N SER A 155 -4.46 7.43 -3.43
CA SER A 155 -3.89 7.42 -2.07
C SER A 155 -2.38 7.68 -2.08
N TYR A 156 -1.91 8.40 -1.06
CA TYR A 156 -0.48 8.54 -0.79
C TYR A 156 0.15 7.18 -0.46
N THR A 157 1.08 6.75 -1.30
CA THR A 157 1.70 5.42 -1.23
C THR A 157 3.21 5.56 -1.07
N CYS A 158 3.81 4.77 -0.19
CA CYS A 158 5.27 4.72 -0.06
C CYS A 158 5.84 3.73 -1.06
N ILE A 159 6.47 4.22 -2.12
CA ILE A 159 7.17 3.40 -3.11
C ILE A 159 8.62 3.25 -2.68
N ASP A 160 9.14 2.03 -2.67
CA ASP A 160 10.50 1.70 -2.23
C ASP A 160 11.57 2.59 -2.93
N GLU A 161 12.61 2.97 -2.20
CA GLU A 161 13.70 3.84 -2.72
C GLU A 161 14.62 3.13 -3.72
N ASP A 162 14.55 1.80 -3.78
CA ASP A 162 15.18 0.97 -4.81
C ASP A 162 14.11 0.26 -5.66
N PRO A 163 13.29 1.01 -6.41
CA PRO A 163 12.20 0.43 -7.17
C PRO A 163 12.68 -0.54 -8.26
N GLU A 164 11.91 -1.59 -8.47
CA GLU A 164 12.02 -2.53 -9.58
C GLU A 164 10.89 -2.26 -10.58
N SER A 165 11.10 -2.72 -11.83
CA SER A 165 10.05 -2.87 -12.84
C SER A 165 9.79 -4.34 -13.17
N LEU A 166 8.69 -4.58 -13.88
CA LEU A 166 8.36 -5.88 -14.45
C LEU A 166 8.98 -6.01 -15.84
N HIS A 167 9.75 -7.08 -16.08
CA HIS A 167 10.25 -7.40 -17.42
C HIS A 167 9.08 -7.80 -18.33
N GLY A 168 8.96 -7.15 -19.50
CA GLY A 168 7.92 -7.44 -20.49
C GLY A 168 6.57 -6.76 -20.23
N GLY A 169 6.41 -6.08 -19.10
CA GLY A 169 5.39 -5.04 -18.91
C GLY A 169 5.92 -3.77 -19.56
N GLY A 170 5.26 -3.33 -20.62
CA GLY A 170 5.87 -2.49 -21.66
C GLY A 170 6.39 -1.14 -21.19
N ASN A 171 7.37 -0.60 -21.91
CA ASN A 171 7.64 0.84 -21.97
C ASN A 171 6.57 1.50 -22.85
N ILE A 172 5.30 1.21 -22.54
CA ILE A 172 4.14 1.59 -23.34
C ILE A 172 3.26 2.33 -22.36
N ASN A 173 3.10 3.63 -22.60
CA ASN A 173 2.25 4.47 -21.79
C ASN A 173 0.77 4.05 -21.95
N ASN A 174 0.28 3.19 -21.05
CA ASN A 174 -1.09 2.68 -21.02
C ASN A 174 -2.03 3.53 -20.17
N ASN A 175 -1.48 4.48 -19.40
CA ASN A 175 -2.20 5.46 -18.60
C ASN A 175 -3.21 4.84 -17.60
N GLY A 176 -2.78 3.79 -16.90
CA GLY A 176 -3.56 3.09 -15.89
C GLY A 176 -3.65 3.87 -14.56
N TYR A 177 -3.28 3.21 -13.46
CA TYR A 177 -3.07 3.88 -12.17
C TYR A 177 -1.67 4.50 -12.13
N LEU A 178 -1.56 5.81 -11.92
CA LEU A 178 -0.29 6.50 -12.14
C LEU A 178 0.36 6.96 -10.83
N PHE A 179 1.67 6.71 -10.71
CA PHE A 179 2.48 7.17 -9.58
C PHE A 179 3.43 8.29 -10.01
N TYR A 180 3.15 9.50 -9.53
CA TYR A 180 4.01 10.68 -9.56
C TYR A 180 4.63 10.92 -8.18
N MET A 181 5.84 11.46 -8.12
CA MET A 181 6.43 11.88 -6.85
C MET A 181 5.62 13.02 -6.23
N VAL A 182 5.48 12.98 -4.90
CA VAL A 182 4.82 14.04 -4.15
C VAL A 182 5.85 15.09 -3.76
N GLU A 183 5.63 16.32 -4.19
CA GLU A 183 6.43 17.48 -3.77
C GLU A 183 5.77 18.24 -2.62
N ALA A 184 6.60 18.85 -1.78
CA ALA A 184 6.15 19.85 -0.82
C ALA A 184 5.67 21.12 -1.53
N ARG A 185 4.44 21.55 -1.24
CA ARG A 185 3.88 22.83 -1.67
C ARG A 185 3.61 23.71 -0.46
N CYS A 186 4.36 24.80 -0.33
CA CYS A 186 4.27 25.77 0.73
C CYS A 186 2.96 26.56 0.67
N GLY A 187 2.56 27.10 1.82
CA GLY A 187 1.27 27.75 2.02
C GLY A 187 0.73 27.31 3.37
N SER A 188 -0.33 26.50 3.38
CA SER A 188 -0.80 25.84 4.61
C SER A 188 0.21 24.81 5.14
N LEU A 189 1.06 24.26 4.27
CA LEU A 189 2.23 23.49 4.71
C LEU A 189 3.30 24.45 5.24
N LYS A 190 3.76 24.19 6.46
CA LYS A 190 4.74 25.03 7.14
C LYS A 190 6.10 25.00 6.43
N CYS A 191 6.52 26.13 5.88
CA CYS A 191 7.82 26.31 5.24
C CYS A 191 8.56 27.51 5.86
N PRO A 192 9.61 27.32 6.68
CA PRO A 192 10.25 26.06 7.12
C PRO A 192 9.47 25.29 8.21
N PRO A 193 9.66 23.97 8.39
CA PRO A 193 10.84 23.18 7.99
C PRO A 193 10.74 22.48 6.64
N TYR A 194 9.57 22.45 5.99
CA TYR A 194 9.46 21.99 4.62
C TYR A 194 10.04 23.03 3.66
N VAL A 195 10.39 22.58 2.45
CA VAL A 195 10.96 23.42 1.40
C VAL A 195 10.16 23.19 0.13
N GLU A 196 9.67 24.28 -0.48
CA GLU A 196 8.94 24.27 -1.74
C GLU A 196 9.63 23.39 -2.78
N GLY A 197 8.86 22.55 -3.46
CA GLY A 197 9.31 21.72 -4.58
C GLY A 197 10.22 20.56 -4.21
N ARG A 198 10.40 20.22 -2.92
CA ARG A 198 11.17 19.02 -2.53
C ARG A 198 10.29 17.79 -2.45
N GLU A 199 10.76 16.69 -3.00
CA GLU A 199 10.09 15.39 -2.97
C GLU A 199 9.99 14.86 -1.54
N ILE A 200 8.81 14.39 -1.18
CA ILE A 200 8.50 13.86 0.14
C ILE A 200 8.89 12.39 0.18
N ILE A 201 9.87 12.07 1.02
CA ILE A 201 10.22 10.68 1.35
C ILE A 201 9.22 10.05 2.32
N CYS A 202 9.31 8.75 2.52
CA CYS A 202 8.52 8.01 3.50
C CYS A 202 9.29 6.81 4.05
N VAL A 203 8.84 6.31 5.20
CA VAL A 203 9.25 5.02 5.74
C VAL A 203 8.03 4.23 6.16
N VAL A 204 8.07 2.92 5.97
CA VAL A 204 7.12 1.99 6.57
C VAL A 204 7.81 1.34 7.75
N CYS A 205 7.14 1.40 8.90
CA CYS A 205 7.67 0.93 10.17
C CYS A 205 6.67 0.02 10.87
N SER A 206 7.18 -0.93 11.65
CA SER A 206 6.38 -1.80 12.51
C SER A 206 6.72 -1.59 13.98
N LEU A 207 5.74 -1.69 14.88
CA LEU A 207 5.96 -1.55 16.31
C LEU A 207 6.43 -2.89 16.89
N GLU A 208 7.58 -2.87 17.57
CA GLU A 208 8.05 -4.02 18.34
C GLU A 208 7.19 -4.25 19.58
N LYS A 209 7.03 -5.52 19.93
CA LYS A 209 6.41 -5.93 21.18
C LYS A 209 7.46 -6.02 22.28
#